data_AF-A0AAD7FJS2-F1
#
_entry.id   AF-A0AAD7FJS2-F1
#
_cell.length_a   1.000
_cell.length_b   1.000
_cell.length_c   1.000
_cell.angle_alpha   90.00
_cell.angle_beta   90.00
_cell.angle_gamma   90.00
#
_symmetry.space_group_name_H-M   'P 1'
#
loop_
_entity.id
_entity.type
_entity.pdbx_description
1 polymer ?
#
loop_
_entity_poly.entity_id
_entity_poly.type
_entity_poly.pdbx_seq_one_letter_code
_entity_poly.pdbx_strand_id
1 'polypeptide(L)'
;MENYMSEPPADTPVAQCVGAFTTVPTVAQHLWATRLPFWFLRPTYVFDAENILAVVPLREPDFSVPDAPGDGAPPVIYSGNSAEDKIAAIHRAAAQTPWYRDPFETTNPRPPLTQPSTQPSAATPIASTSRPIALSNDPQLRYKPYPPKAPEKGSVKNPAKNPAKSPAKPQRDKFSALAVEGMPPSIVAWADALAQVDQSVSPCTSDPADKRYVLPEPALLVNTTPDRRRKFLHHWNLLSDGFIYMLSQPGQAQLLSTQEWRDILEGLMTQRGAPGSRTYRRSTGLEDRIRPALQASNVSSIEGFPIPLESLPEFSLKQTREIVWQVAETSFRFKFASLDRRASKKNRLDDVKGCFAGHMLLGVPLETSKQGWAATAMEERGRYVMRSANLMLDWTTKSPCPNIICRVADRQNWSLPDMQALETAVCRYYTQAFWESFGRAAVVPLHLDHDVEKDDGQL
;
A
#
# COMPACT_ATOMS: atom_id res chain seq x y z
N MET A 1 55.01 9.48 28.91
CA MET A 1 54.23 9.14 27.70
C MET A 1 53.70 7.74 27.92
N GLU A 2 52.57 7.64 28.61
CA GLU A 2 51.91 6.37 28.95
C GLU A 2 50.89 6.00 27.86
N ASN A 3 50.82 4.71 27.59
CA ASN A 3 49.95 4.06 26.61
C ASN A 3 48.46 4.38 26.88
N TYR A 4 47.86 5.20 26.02
CA TYR A 4 46.41 5.18 25.76
C TYR A 4 46.17 4.30 24.52
N MET A 5 46.26 2.98 24.67
CA MET A 5 45.58 2.06 23.77
C MET A 5 44.29 1.66 24.47
N SER A 6 43.18 2.27 24.04
CA SER A 6 41.83 1.85 24.37
C SER A 6 41.68 0.36 24.00
N GLU A 7 41.24 -0.45 24.97
CA GLU A 7 40.80 -1.82 24.72
C GLU A 7 39.72 -1.82 23.61
N PRO A 8 39.68 -2.84 22.74
CA PRO A 8 38.58 -2.99 21.79
C PRO A 8 37.26 -3.06 22.57
N PRO A 9 36.20 -2.38 22.11
CA PRO A 9 34.92 -2.39 22.81
C PRO A 9 34.43 -3.83 22.93
N ALA A 10 34.01 -4.20 24.14
CA ALA A 10 33.46 -5.50 24.49
C ALA A 10 32.44 -5.99 23.46
N ASP A 11 32.35 -7.32 23.29
CA ASP A 11 31.39 -8.07 22.45
C ASP A 11 29.97 -7.52 22.60
N THR A 12 29.67 -6.48 21.84
CA THR A 12 28.35 -5.91 21.72
C THR A 12 27.75 -6.62 20.52
N PRO A 13 26.54 -7.20 20.61
CA PRO A 13 25.94 -7.92 19.50
C PRO A 13 25.91 -6.99 18.28
N VAL A 14 26.70 -7.36 17.26
CA VAL A 14 26.74 -6.67 15.97
C VAL A 14 25.31 -6.73 15.43
N ALA A 15 24.70 -5.57 15.19
CA ALA A 15 23.38 -5.50 14.59
C ALA A 15 23.34 -6.39 13.33
N GLN A 16 22.26 -7.13 13.11
CA GLN A 16 22.05 -7.91 11.88
C GLN A 16 21.84 -6.94 10.71
N CYS A 17 22.92 -6.35 10.24
CA CYS A 17 22.95 -5.41 9.14
C CYS A 17 23.96 -5.89 8.10
N VAL A 18 23.61 -5.72 6.83
CA VAL A 18 24.52 -5.98 5.72
C VAL A 18 25.53 -4.85 5.70
N GLY A 19 26.81 -5.18 5.87
CA GLY A 19 27.88 -4.20 5.77
C GLY A 19 28.16 -3.76 4.32
N ALA A 20 29.08 -2.81 4.14
CA ALA A 20 29.43 -2.30 2.81
C ALA A 20 30.93 -2.37 2.51
N PHE A 21 31.28 -2.69 1.27
CA PHE A 21 32.63 -2.50 0.75
C PHE A 21 32.80 -1.08 0.23
N THR A 22 33.91 -0.42 0.56
CA THR A 22 34.21 0.92 0.04
C THR A 22 35.70 1.09 -0.19
N THR A 23 36.08 1.82 -1.23
CA THR A 23 37.45 2.30 -1.47
C THR A 23 37.62 3.78 -1.10
N VAL A 24 36.56 4.43 -0.63
CA VAL A 24 36.52 5.87 -0.35
C VAL A 24 36.60 6.13 1.17
N PRO A 25 37.65 6.81 1.68
CA PRO A 25 37.86 7.02 3.12
C PRO A 25 36.69 7.73 3.82
N THR A 26 36.10 8.74 3.17
CA THR A 26 34.98 9.51 3.74
C THR A 26 33.71 8.68 3.89
N VAL A 27 33.49 7.71 3.00
CA VAL A 27 32.38 6.74 3.12
C VAL A 27 32.64 5.77 4.26
N ALA A 28 33.89 5.29 4.40
CA ALA A 28 34.29 4.42 5.51
C ALA A 28 34.09 5.10 6.88
N GLN A 29 34.44 6.37 6.99
CA GLN A 29 34.22 7.19 8.19
C GLN A 29 32.73 7.35 8.52
N HIS A 30 31.88 7.60 7.51
CA HIS A 30 30.43 7.67 7.72
C HIS A 30 29.87 6.32 8.20
N LEU A 31 30.25 5.22 7.55
CA LEU A 31 29.81 3.88 7.93
C LEU A 31 30.22 3.55 9.38
N TRP A 32 31.48 3.85 9.75
CA TRP A 32 31.98 3.76 11.12
C TRP A 32 31.14 4.59 12.10
N ALA A 33 30.91 5.87 11.80
CA ALA A 33 30.13 6.77 12.65
C ALA A 33 28.69 6.29 12.85
N THR A 34 28.12 5.63 11.84
CA THR A 34 26.77 5.03 11.88
C THR A 34 26.74 3.62 12.49
N ARG A 35 27.87 3.08 12.95
CA ARG A 35 28.02 1.71 13.48
C ARG A 35 27.60 0.62 12.49
N LEU A 36 27.71 0.88 11.19
CA LEU A 36 27.51 -0.11 10.15
C LEU A 36 28.83 -0.86 9.87
N PRO A 37 28.83 -2.20 9.79
CA PRO A 37 29.99 -2.95 9.36
C PRO A 37 30.46 -2.49 7.98
N PHE A 38 31.77 -2.35 7.79
CA PHE A 38 32.32 -2.02 6.48
C PHE A 38 33.68 -2.65 6.27
N TRP A 39 34.02 -2.82 4.99
CA TRP A 39 35.32 -3.29 4.54
C TRP A 39 35.94 -2.21 3.67
N PHE A 40 36.97 -1.54 4.22
CA PHE A 40 37.69 -0.49 3.52
C PHE A 40 38.81 -1.11 2.67
N LEU A 41 38.61 -1.10 1.35
CA LEU A 41 39.49 -1.70 0.37
C LEU A 41 40.54 -0.67 -0.07
N ARG A 42 41.80 -0.99 0.13
CA ARG A 42 42.93 -0.19 -0.36
C ARG A 42 43.86 -1.04 -1.21
N PRO A 43 44.45 -0.49 -2.28
CA PRO A 43 45.49 -1.18 -3.02
C PRO A 43 46.73 -1.45 -2.14
N THR A 44 47.39 -2.57 -2.37
CA THR A 44 48.55 -3.02 -1.58
C THR A 44 49.73 -2.05 -1.63
N TYR A 45 49.92 -1.34 -2.75
CA TYR A 45 50.98 -0.35 -2.93
C TYR A 45 50.79 0.94 -2.11
N VAL A 46 49.63 1.11 -1.44
CA VAL A 46 49.39 2.29 -0.58
C VAL A 46 49.74 1.99 0.88
N PHE A 47 50.26 0.79 1.17
CA PHE A 47 50.64 0.35 2.51
C PHE A 47 52.15 0.50 2.75
N ASP A 48 52.72 1.66 2.41
CA ASP A 48 54.16 1.89 2.48
C ASP A 48 54.63 2.23 3.91
N ALA A 49 53.72 2.63 4.80
CA ALA A 49 54.06 3.14 6.13
C ALA A 49 53.14 2.66 7.28
N GLU A 50 52.16 1.80 7.00
CA GLU A 50 51.23 1.29 8.00
C GLU A 50 51.73 -0.01 8.66
N ASN A 51 51.60 -0.08 9.99
CA ASN A 51 51.85 -1.33 10.72
C ASN A 51 50.64 -2.27 10.57
N ILE A 52 50.84 -3.40 9.88
CA ILE A 52 49.85 -4.48 9.80
C ILE A 52 49.87 -5.25 11.12
N LEU A 53 48.86 -5.03 11.97
CA LEU A 53 48.78 -5.67 13.29
C LEU A 53 48.37 -7.14 13.22
N ALA A 54 47.53 -7.50 12.24
CA ALA A 54 47.08 -8.87 12.03
C ALA A 54 46.67 -9.07 10.56
N VAL A 55 47.03 -10.23 10.00
CA VAL A 55 46.50 -10.71 8.72
C VAL A 55 45.47 -11.77 9.04
N VAL A 56 44.22 -11.54 8.66
CA VAL A 56 43.13 -12.48 8.87
C VAL A 56 42.85 -13.21 7.57
N PRO A 57 42.88 -14.56 7.53
CA PRO A 57 42.45 -15.29 6.35
C PRO A 57 40.96 -15.02 6.13
N LEU A 58 40.60 -14.63 4.90
CA LEU A 58 39.20 -14.47 4.53
C LEU A 58 38.56 -15.85 4.59
N ARG A 59 37.53 -15.99 5.44
CA ARG A 59 36.67 -17.16 5.40
C ARG A 59 35.72 -16.98 4.23
N GLU A 60 35.86 -17.82 3.21
CA GLU A 60 34.82 -17.90 2.20
C GLU A 60 33.51 -18.28 2.89
N PRO A 61 32.41 -17.58 2.60
CA PRO A 61 31.13 -17.97 3.17
C PRO A 61 30.79 -19.41 2.77
N ASP A 62 30.30 -20.21 3.72
CA ASP A 62 29.80 -21.58 3.49
C ASP A 62 28.46 -21.60 2.70
N PHE A 63 28.20 -20.59 1.86
CA PHE A 63 27.07 -20.57 0.95
C PHE A 63 27.55 -20.54 -0.50
N SER A 64 27.07 -21.48 -1.29
CA SER A 64 27.22 -21.44 -2.75
C SER A 64 26.34 -20.33 -3.29
N VAL A 65 26.93 -19.31 -3.91
CA VAL A 65 26.17 -18.43 -4.82
C VAL A 65 25.82 -19.30 -6.04
N PRO A 66 24.53 -19.50 -6.37
CA PRO A 66 24.16 -20.31 -7.52
C PRO A 66 24.77 -19.71 -8.80
N ASP A 67 25.53 -20.50 -9.55
CA ASP A 67 26.13 -20.09 -10.84
C ASP A 67 25.07 -19.73 -11.90
N ALA A 68 23.84 -20.20 -11.70
CA ALA A 68 22.71 -19.88 -12.55
C ALA A 68 21.63 -19.14 -11.75
N PRO A 69 21.05 -18.05 -12.31
CA PRO A 69 19.83 -17.48 -11.77
C PRO A 69 18.77 -18.59 -11.69
N GLY A 70 18.36 -18.98 -10.48
CA GLY A 70 17.27 -19.92 -10.27
C GLY A 70 15.95 -19.37 -10.85
N ASP A 71 14.92 -20.21 -10.95
CA ASP A 71 13.57 -19.75 -11.29
C ASP A 71 13.17 -18.60 -10.34
N GLY A 72 13.00 -17.40 -10.90
CA GLY A 72 12.67 -16.18 -10.15
C GLY A 72 13.84 -15.25 -9.82
N ALA A 73 15.05 -15.52 -10.28
CA ALA A 73 16.13 -14.55 -10.19
C ALA A 73 15.87 -13.30 -11.05
N PRO A 74 16.27 -12.11 -10.57
CA PRO A 74 16.05 -10.87 -11.31
C PRO A 74 16.71 -10.93 -12.69
N PRO A 75 16.08 -10.35 -13.73
CA PRO A 75 16.62 -10.38 -15.07
C PRO A 75 18.01 -9.73 -15.11
N VAL A 76 18.91 -10.27 -15.93
CA VAL A 76 20.20 -9.64 -16.18
C VAL A 76 19.96 -8.29 -16.86
N ILE A 77 20.13 -7.19 -16.11
CA ILE A 77 19.88 -5.83 -16.58
C ILE A 77 21.01 -5.29 -17.47
N TYR A 78 22.20 -5.89 -17.38
CA TYR A 78 23.36 -5.55 -18.21
C TYR A 78 24.35 -6.72 -18.24
N SER A 79 24.90 -7.00 -19.42
CA SER A 79 26.04 -7.89 -19.61
C SER A 79 27.03 -7.23 -20.57
N GLY A 80 28.25 -6.99 -20.11
CA GLY A 80 29.29 -6.29 -20.88
C GLY A 80 30.38 -5.69 -19.99
N ASN A 81 31.43 -5.16 -20.62
CA ASN A 81 32.62 -4.61 -19.94
C ASN A 81 32.61 -3.07 -19.81
N SER A 82 31.65 -2.39 -20.43
CA SER A 82 31.53 -0.93 -20.36
C SER A 82 30.90 -0.49 -19.04
N ALA A 83 31.61 0.37 -18.28
CA ALA A 83 31.13 0.91 -17.01
C ALA A 83 29.99 1.92 -17.22
N GLU A 84 30.05 2.72 -18.29
CA GLU A 84 29.01 3.71 -18.61
C GLU A 84 27.71 3.03 -19.05
N ASP A 85 27.79 2.01 -19.90
CA ASP A 85 26.61 1.25 -20.34
C ASP A 85 26.02 0.46 -19.18
N LYS A 86 26.86 -0.04 -18.25
CA LYS A 86 26.41 -0.65 -17.01
C LYS A 86 25.60 0.34 -16.17
N ILE A 87 26.13 1.54 -15.95
CA ILE A 87 25.45 2.58 -15.15
C ILE A 87 24.14 2.99 -15.84
N ALA A 88 24.16 3.24 -17.15
CA ALA A 88 22.97 3.59 -17.92
C ALA A 88 21.92 2.46 -17.90
N ALA A 89 22.35 1.20 -17.97
CA ALA A 89 21.47 0.04 -17.88
C ALA A 89 20.91 -0.16 -16.47
N ILE A 90 21.70 0.10 -15.41
CA ILE A 90 21.22 0.14 -14.03
C ILE A 90 20.17 1.24 -13.88
N HIS A 91 20.43 2.45 -14.36
CA HIS A 91 19.45 3.55 -14.31
C HIS A 91 18.17 3.20 -15.09
N ARG A 92 18.33 2.65 -16.29
CA ARG A 92 17.20 2.26 -17.14
C ARG A 92 16.41 1.13 -16.50
N ALA A 93 17.05 0.11 -15.96
CA ALA A 93 16.37 -0.99 -15.28
C ALA A 93 15.74 -0.55 -13.96
N ALA A 94 16.38 0.33 -13.19
CA ALA A 94 15.79 0.91 -11.99
C ALA A 94 14.56 1.78 -12.32
N ALA A 95 14.55 2.46 -13.46
CA ALA A 95 13.43 3.27 -13.95
C ALA A 95 12.33 2.45 -14.65
N GLN A 96 12.69 1.37 -15.35
CA GLN A 96 11.78 0.57 -16.18
C GLN A 96 11.29 -0.70 -15.50
N THR A 97 11.96 -1.18 -14.46
CA THR A 97 11.41 -2.21 -13.58
C THR A 97 10.46 -1.49 -12.66
N PRO A 98 9.13 -1.55 -12.87
CA PRO A 98 8.24 -1.09 -11.84
C PRO A 98 8.49 -2.02 -10.64
N TRP A 99 9.25 -1.55 -9.66
CA TRP A 99 9.35 -2.17 -8.34
C TRP A 99 7.95 -2.41 -7.76
N TYR A 100 6.93 -1.74 -8.30
CA TYR A 100 5.53 -1.84 -7.92
C TYR A 100 4.68 -2.20 -9.13
N ARG A 101 4.21 -3.45 -9.22
CA ARG A 101 3.09 -3.77 -10.12
C ARG A 101 1.83 -3.20 -9.50
N ASP A 102 1.05 -2.45 -10.26
CA ASP A 102 -0.23 -1.95 -9.76
C ASP A 102 -1.20 -3.14 -9.58
N PRO A 103 -1.63 -3.46 -8.35
CA PRO A 103 -2.52 -4.58 -8.05
C PRO A 103 -3.93 -4.37 -8.57
N PHE A 104 -4.27 -3.14 -9.00
CA PHE A 104 -5.51 -2.81 -9.68
C PHE A 104 -5.39 -2.93 -11.21
N GLU A 105 -4.24 -3.38 -11.74
CA GLU A 105 -4.17 -3.81 -13.12
C GLU A 105 -4.94 -5.11 -13.30
N THR A 106 -6.11 -5.00 -13.94
CA THR A 106 -6.87 -6.11 -14.49
C THR A 106 -6.13 -6.71 -15.69
N THR A 107 -4.93 -7.23 -15.46
CA THR A 107 -4.35 -8.21 -16.37
C THR A 107 -5.06 -9.51 -16.08
N ASN A 108 -5.95 -9.94 -16.98
CA ASN A 108 -6.26 -11.36 -17.11
C ASN A 108 -4.90 -12.06 -17.23
N PRO A 109 -4.40 -12.80 -16.22
CA PRO A 109 -3.26 -13.65 -16.43
C PRO A 109 -3.81 -14.79 -17.28
N ARG A 110 -3.65 -14.70 -18.60
CA ARG A 110 -3.71 -15.90 -19.43
C ARG A 110 -2.68 -16.84 -18.80
N PRO A 111 -3.06 -18.02 -18.30
CA PRO A 111 -2.08 -18.94 -17.75
C PRO A 111 -1.02 -19.21 -18.84
N PRO A 112 0.26 -19.35 -18.47
CA PRO A 112 1.30 -19.67 -19.45
C PRO A 112 0.84 -20.93 -20.19
N LEU A 113 0.75 -20.81 -21.52
CA LEU A 113 0.49 -21.94 -22.40
C LEU A 113 1.55 -22.98 -22.10
N THR A 114 1.09 -24.08 -21.53
CA THR A 114 1.89 -25.26 -21.24
C THR A 114 2.47 -25.78 -22.54
N GLN A 115 3.74 -26.15 -22.49
CA GLN A 115 4.50 -26.76 -23.58
C GLN A 115 3.76 -27.96 -24.22
N PRO A 116 4.03 -28.26 -25.51
CA PRO A 116 3.34 -29.31 -26.23
C PRO A 116 3.75 -30.69 -25.70
N SER A 117 2.85 -31.33 -24.94
CA SER A 117 2.91 -32.76 -24.70
C SER A 117 2.43 -33.47 -25.96
N THR A 118 3.38 -34.08 -26.68
CA THR A 118 3.11 -35.11 -27.68
C THR A 118 2.59 -36.35 -26.99
N GLN A 119 1.29 -36.65 -27.09
CA GLN A 119 0.79 -38.02 -27.12
C GLN A 119 -0.60 -38.11 -27.79
N PRO A 120 -0.88 -39.21 -28.53
CA PRO A 120 -1.96 -39.26 -29.50
C PRO A 120 -3.32 -39.64 -28.90
N SER A 121 -4.36 -39.13 -29.56
CA SER A 121 -5.78 -39.36 -29.32
C SER A 121 -6.21 -40.82 -29.47
N ALA A 122 -7.11 -41.27 -28.59
CA ALA A 122 -8.15 -42.24 -28.94
C ALA A 122 -9.44 -41.93 -28.14
N ALA A 123 -10.56 -42.06 -28.83
CA ALA A 123 -11.85 -41.46 -28.54
C ALA A 123 -12.74 -42.27 -27.57
N THR A 124 -13.70 -41.61 -26.90
CA THR A 124 -15.16 -41.73 -27.23
C THR A 124 -16.03 -40.80 -26.37
N PRO A 125 -17.23 -40.38 -26.87
CA PRO A 125 -18.04 -39.30 -26.31
C PRO A 125 -19.35 -39.80 -25.65
N ILE A 126 -19.89 -39.08 -24.65
CA ILE A 126 -21.32 -39.18 -24.30
C ILE A 126 -21.92 -37.80 -23.97
N ALA A 127 -22.84 -37.42 -24.88
CA ALA A 127 -24.11 -36.69 -24.75
C ALA A 127 -24.20 -35.32 -24.05
N SER A 128 -24.46 -34.33 -24.90
CA SER A 128 -25.12 -33.06 -24.62
C SER A 128 -26.63 -33.21 -24.41
N THR A 129 -27.21 -32.36 -23.57
CA THR A 129 -28.58 -31.84 -23.79
C THR A 129 -28.60 -30.34 -23.59
N SER A 130 -28.73 -29.66 -24.72
CA SER A 130 -28.95 -28.23 -24.92
C SER A 130 -30.38 -27.84 -24.56
N ARG A 131 -30.60 -26.59 -24.13
CA ARG A 131 -31.79 -25.76 -24.47
C ARG A 131 -31.51 -24.28 -24.10
N PRO A 132 -32.20 -23.32 -24.73
CA PRO A 132 -31.53 -22.19 -25.38
C PRO A 132 -31.78 -20.84 -24.69
N ILE A 133 -30.86 -19.93 -24.99
CA ILE A 133 -30.89 -18.50 -24.66
C ILE A 133 -31.91 -17.82 -25.59
N ALA A 134 -32.91 -17.16 -25.01
CA ALA A 134 -33.76 -16.19 -25.71
C ALA A 134 -33.32 -14.78 -25.32
N LEU A 135 -32.96 -13.99 -26.34
CA LEU A 135 -32.80 -12.54 -26.25
C LEU A 135 -34.18 -11.87 -26.17
N SER A 136 -34.33 -10.87 -25.30
CA SER A 136 -35.18 -9.70 -25.62
C SER A 136 -34.63 -8.45 -24.95
N ASN A 137 -34.37 -7.44 -25.77
CA ASN A 137 -34.24 -6.04 -25.38
C ASN A 137 -35.65 -5.48 -25.09
N ASP A 138 -35.87 -4.84 -23.93
CA ASP A 138 -36.32 -3.43 -23.83
C ASP A 138 -36.42 -2.97 -22.36
N PRO A 139 -36.30 -1.65 -22.07
CA PRO A 139 -36.12 -1.09 -20.74
C PRO A 139 -37.42 -0.60 -20.11
N GLN A 140 -37.30 -0.26 -18.81
CA GLN A 140 -38.32 0.30 -17.92
C GLN A 140 -39.44 -0.67 -17.53
N LEU A 141 -39.45 -1.06 -16.26
CA LEU A 141 -40.63 -0.92 -15.40
C LEU A 141 -40.22 -1.12 -13.93
N ARG A 142 -40.56 -0.10 -13.13
CA ARG A 142 -40.38 -0.01 -11.68
C ARG A 142 -41.01 -1.23 -10.99
N TYR A 143 -40.21 -1.99 -10.25
CA TYR A 143 -40.72 -3.03 -9.38
C TYR A 143 -41.09 -2.44 -8.01
N LYS A 144 -42.40 -2.30 -7.76
CA LYS A 144 -42.98 -2.11 -6.43
C LYS A 144 -43.37 -3.48 -5.84
N PRO A 145 -43.30 -3.67 -4.52
CA PRO A 145 -43.33 -4.97 -3.87
C PRO A 145 -44.74 -5.60 -3.83
N TYR A 146 -44.78 -6.93 -3.88
CA TYR A 146 -46.02 -7.73 -3.83
C TYR A 146 -46.91 -7.43 -2.60
N PRO A 147 -48.25 -7.52 -2.76
CA PRO A 147 -49.19 -7.45 -1.65
C PRO A 147 -49.19 -8.75 -0.80
N PRO A 148 -49.46 -8.68 0.51
CA PRO A 148 -49.49 -9.84 1.39
C PRO A 148 -50.76 -10.67 1.18
N LYS A 149 -50.60 -12.00 1.10
CA LYS A 149 -51.70 -12.97 1.09
C LYS A 149 -52.36 -13.05 2.48
N ALA A 150 -53.69 -13.16 2.48
CA ALA A 150 -54.52 -13.39 3.65
C ALA A 150 -54.26 -14.77 4.30
N PRO A 151 -54.57 -14.96 5.61
CA PRO A 151 -54.17 -16.14 6.35
C PRO A 151 -55.19 -17.28 6.25
N GLU A 152 -54.72 -18.49 5.90
CA GLU A 152 -55.44 -19.72 6.17
C GLU A 152 -55.22 -20.16 7.62
N LYS A 153 -56.32 -20.64 8.21
CA LYS A 153 -56.46 -20.99 9.61
C LYS A 153 -55.69 -22.27 9.96
N GLY A 154 -55.09 -22.28 11.15
CA GLY A 154 -54.98 -23.48 11.97
C GLY A 154 -53.57 -24.03 12.14
N SER A 155 -52.82 -23.50 13.11
CA SER A 155 -52.01 -24.34 14.01
C SER A 155 -51.53 -23.51 15.20
N VAL A 156 -51.97 -23.91 16.39
CA VAL A 156 -51.62 -23.32 17.68
C VAL A 156 -50.19 -23.75 18.04
N LYS A 157 -49.21 -22.84 17.94
CA LYS A 157 -47.93 -22.93 18.67
C LYS A 157 -47.42 -21.53 19.06
N ASN A 158 -47.44 -21.29 20.37
CA ASN A 158 -46.68 -20.35 21.22
C ASN A 158 -46.17 -19.02 20.62
N PRO A 159 -46.50 -17.86 21.24
CA PRO A 159 -45.93 -16.57 20.85
C PRO A 159 -44.50 -16.45 21.38
N ALA A 160 -43.52 -16.92 20.61
CA ALA A 160 -42.15 -16.46 20.78
C ALA A 160 -42.11 -14.98 20.33
N LYS A 161 -41.83 -14.08 21.27
CA LYS A 161 -41.54 -12.67 21.01
C LYS A 161 -40.43 -12.60 19.95
N ASN A 162 -40.80 -12.29 18.70
CA ASN A 162 -39.82 -11.87 17.71
C ASN A 162 -39.20 -10.57 18.25
N PRO A 163 -37.90 -10.53 18.59
CA PRO A 163 -37.27 -9.27 18.92
C PRO A 163 -37.38 -8.39 17.67
N ALA A 164 -38.02 -7.24 17.82
CA ALA A 164 -38.05 -6.21 16.80
C ALA A 164 -36.62 -6.01 16.30
N LYS A 165 -36.39 -6.17 14.99
CA LYS A 165 -35.11 -5.86 14.36
C LYS A 165 -34.78 -4.43 14.77
N SER A 166 -33.78 -4.29 15.64
CA SER A 166 -33.27 -2.98 16.05
C SER A 166 -33.01 -2.16 14.80
N PRO A 167 -33.36 -0.86 14.77
CA PRO A 167 -33.10 -0.01 13.62
C PRO A 167 -31.61 -0.11 13.27
N ALA A 168 -31.33 -0.46 12.02
CA ALA A 168 -29.96 -0.54 11.52
C ALA A 168 -29.28 0.80 11.81
N LYS A 169 -28.14 0.77 12.51
CA LYS A 169 -27.36 1.97 12.79
C LYS A 169 -27.11 2.69 11.46
N PRO A 170 -27.31 4.03 11.39
CA PRO A 170 -27.09 4.77 10.16
C PRO A 170 -25.67 4.48 9.64
N GLN A 171 -25.60 3.97 8.42
CA GLN A 171 -24.34 3.66 7.79
C GLN A 171 -23.59 4.96 7.55
N ARG A 172 -22.33 5.04 8.01
CA ARG A 172 -21.47 6.20 7.79
C ARG A 172 -21.37 6.51 6.30
N ASP A 173 -21.54 7.78 5.95
CA ASP A 173 -21.20 8.28 4.63
C ASP A 173 -19.68 8.31 4.44
N LYS A 174 -19.20 7.61 3.40
CA LYS A 174 -17.77 7.52 3.07
C LYS A 174 -17.27 8.73 2.29
N PHE A 175 -18.17 9.56 1.77
CA PHE A 175 -17.83 10.80 1.06
C PHE A 175 -17.71 11.99 2.00
N SER A 176 -18.04 11.80 3.28
CA SER A 176 -17.88 12.79 4.33
C SER A 176 -16.64 12.52 5.20
N ALA A 177 -15.95 13.59 5.59
CA ALA A 177 -14.85 13.53 6.54
C ALA A 177 -15.28 12.89 7.87
N LEU A 178 -14.40 12.07 8.45
CA LEU A 178 -14.68 11.41 9.73
C LEU A 178 -14.17 12.27 10.88
N ALA A 179 -15.08 12.82 11.68
CA ALA A 179 -14.75 13.53 12.91
C ALA A 179 -14.76 12.58 14.12
N VAL A 180 -13.68 11.80 14.29
CA VAL A 180 -13.43 11.01 15.52
C VAL A 180 -12.05 11.33 16.05
N GLU A 181 -11.88 11.28 17.37
CA GLU A 181 -10.67 11.77 18.08
C GLU A 181 -9.35 11.24 17.49
N GLY A 182 -9.28 9.93 17.22
CA GLY A 182 -8.10 9.26 16.68
C GLY A 182 -7.87 9.43 15.17
N MET A 183 -8.81 10.04 14.44
CA MET A 183 -8.63 10.36 13.04
C MET A 183 -7.89 11.71 12.93
N PRO A 184 -6.76 11.79 12.21
CA PRO A 184 -6.12 13.07 11.91
C PRO A 184 -7.07 13.99 11.13
N PRO A 185 -7.00 15.32 11.33
CA PRO A 185 -7.85 16.24 10.58
C PRO A 185 -7.65 16.12 9.06
N SER A 186 -8.76 16.29 8.35
CA SER A 186 -8.74 16.31 6.89
C SER A 186 -8.27 17.67 6.39
N ILE A 187 -7.51 17.67 5.29
CA ILE A 187 -7.18 18.91 4.58
C ILE A 187 -8.47 19.42 3.91
N VAL A 188 -8.83 20.68 4.16
CA VAL A 188 -10.14 21.26 3.79
C VAL A 188 -10.47 21.06 2.31
N ALA A 189 -9.55 21.43 1.40
CA ALA A 189 -9.77 21.28 -0.04
C ALA A 189 -10.08 19.83 -0.46
N TRP A 190 -9.46 18.85 0.19
CA TRP A 190 -9.68 17.43 -0.07
C TRP A 190 -11.01 16.93 0.52
N ALA A 191 -11.36 17.36 1.74
CA ALA A 191 -12.63 17.03 2.37
C ALA A 191 -13.81 17.58 1.57
N ASP A 192 -13.73 18.85 1.15
CA ASP A 192 -14.75 19.52 0.36
C ASP A 192 -14.90 18.87 -1.02
N ALA A 193 -13.79 18.54 -1.67
CA ALA A 193 -13.80 17.82 -2.94
C ALA A 193 -14.47 16.45 -2.82
N LEU A 194 -14.15 15.68 -1.77
CA LEU A 194 -14.70 14.35 -1.55
C LEU A 194 -16.23 14.40 -1.30
N ALA A 195 -16.70 15.38 -0.54
CA ALA A 195 -18.12 15.58 -0.25
C ALA A 195 -18.94 15.98 -1.49
N GLN A 196 -18.28 16.55 -2.50
CA GLN A 196 -18.91 17.05 -3.73
C GLN A 196 -18.82 16.07 -4.91
N VAL A 197 -18.34 14.85 -4.70
CA VAL A 197 -18.30 13.82 -5.74
C VAL A 197 -19.70 13.53 -6.26
N ASP A 198 -19.89 13.62 -7.57
CA ASP A 198 -21.13 13.29 -8.23
C ASP A 198 -21.24 11.76 -8.38
N GLN A 199 -21.98 11.16 -7.46
CA GLN A 199 -22.25 9.72 -7.44
C GLN A 199 -23.30 9.28 -8.47
N SER A 200 -23.95 10.21 -9.18
CA SER A 200 -24.89 9.87 -10.26
C SER A 200 -24.16 9.36 -11.51
N VAL A 201 -22.90 9.75 -11.69
CA VAL A 201 -22.03 9.23 -12.75
C VAL A 201 -21.68 7.79 -12.42
N SER A 202 -22.10 6.85 -13.27
CA SER A 202 -21.77 5.44 -13.08
C SER A 202 -20.26 5.20 -13.26
N PRO A 203 -19.62 4.38 -12.42
CA PRO A 203 -18.21 4.00 -12.62
C PRO A 203 -17.96 3.34 -13.98
N CYS A 204 -16.73 3.46 -14.50
CA CYS A 204 -16.26 2.86 -15.74
C CYS A 204 -16.20 1.34 -15.65
N THR A 205 -15.89 0.80 -14.46
CA THR A 205 -15.69 -0.63 -14.24
C THR A 205 -16.62 -1.13 -13.14
N SER A 206 -17.04 -2.39 -13.25
CA SER A 206 -17.72 -3.13 -12.20
C SER A 206 -16.84 -4.20 -11.57
N ASP A 207 -15.51 -4.08 -11.72
CA ASP A 207 -14.58 -5.10 -11.24
C ASP A 207 -14.66 -5.19 -9.71
N PRO A 208 -14.96 -6.37 -9.13
CA PRO A 208 -14.91 -6.57 -7.69
C PRO A 208 -13.58 -6.18 -7.04
N ALA A 209 -12.45 -6.23 -7.77
CA ALA A 209 -11.13 -5.82 -7.33
C ALA A 209 -11.04 -4.33 -7.00
N ASP A 210 -11.76 -3.48 -7.73
CA ASP A 210 -11.73 -2.02 -7.53
C ASP A 210 -12.35 -1.60 -6.18
N LYS A 211 -13.22 -2.46 -5.63
CA LYS A 211 -13.84 -2.28 -4.30
C LYS A 211 -12.97 -2.79 -3.15
N ARG A 212 -11.82 -3.39 -3.45
CA ARG A 212 -10.87 -3.92 -2.47
C ARG A 212 -9.75 -2.92 -2.21
N TYR A 213 -8.93 -3.24 -1.21
CA TYR A 213 -7.93 -2.35 -0.67
C TYR A 213 -6.61 -3.10 -0.48
N VAL A 214 -5.53 -2.44 -0.88
CA VAL A 214 -4.13 -2.85 -0.65
C VAL A 214 -3.68 -2.66 0.80
N LEU A 215 -4.28 -1.71 1.49
CA LEU A 215 -4.06 -1.34 2.89
C LEU A 215 -5.42 -1.11 3.56
N PRO A 216 -5.55 -1.23 4.89
CA PRO A 216 -6.82 -1.01 5.56
C PRO A 216 -7.33 0.43 5.31
N GLU A 217 -8.66 0.59 5.29
CA GLU A 217 -9.24 1.94 5.27
C GLU A 217 -8.87 2.66 6.59
N PRO A 218 -8.37 3.90 6.59
CA PRO A 218 -7.87 4.56 7.81
C PRO A 218 -8.92 4.61 8.93
N ALA A 219 -10.18 4.88 8.56
CA ALA A 219 -11.30 4.89 9.48
C ALA A 219 -11.57 3.53 10.14
N LEU A 220 -11.14 2.42 9.55
CA LEU A 220 -11.29 1.09 10.14
C LEU A 220 -10.54 0.99 11.46
N LEU A 221 -9.38 1.65 11.58
CA LEU A 221 -8.52 1.63 12.75
C LEU A 221 -9.14 2.35 13.95
N VAL A 222 -9.92 3.41 13.71
CA VAL A 222 -10.37 4.33 14.77
C VAL A 222 -11.88 4.38 14.98
N ASN A 223 -12.68 4.03 13.97
CA ASN A 223 -14.15 4.03 14.06
C ASN A 223 -14.67 2.69 14.62
N THR A 224 -14.22 2.33 15.82
CA THR A 224 -14.55 1.07 16.49
C THR A 224 -14.49 1.26 18.02
N THR A 225 -14.80 0.22 18.80
CA THR A 225 -14.69 0.29 20.26
C THR A 225 -13.23 0.46 20.71
N PRO A 226 -12.97 1.06 21.88
CA PRO A 226 -11.60 1.25 22.38
C PRO A 226 -10.75 -0.02 22.35
N ASP A 227 -11.29 -1.15 22.80
CA ASP A 227 -10.58 -2.44 22.82
C ASP A 227 -10.22 -2.95 21.42
N ARG A 228 -11.15 -2.83 20.47
CA ARG A 228 -10.91 -3.21 19.07
C ARG A 228 -9.90 -2.26 18.43
N ARG A 229 -9.96 -0.96 18.74
CA ARG A 229 -9.00 0.03 18.26
C ARG A 229 -7.59 -0.31 18.73
N ARG A 230 -7.38 -0.68 20.01
CA ARG A 230 -6.07 -1.12 20.51
C ARG A 230 -5.55 -2.33 19.74
N LYS A 231 -6.39 -3.35 19.53
CA LYS A 231 -6.04 -4.52 18.70
C LYS A 231 -5.63 -4.11 17.29
N PHE A 232 -6.41 -3.25 16.65
CA PHE A 232 -6.19 -2.87 15.26
C PHE A 232 -4.89 -2.08 15.10
N LEU A 233 -4.64 -1.11 15.98
CA LEU A 233 -3.43 -0.31 15.96
C LEU A 233 -2.19 -1.18 16.22
N HIS A 234 -2.25 -2.06 17.23
CA HIS A 234 -1.13 -2.94 17.55
C HIS A 234 -0.81 -3.92 16.44
N HIS A 235 -1.81 -4.66 15.95
CA HIS A 235 -1.61 -5.62 14.88
C HIS A 235 -1.22 -4.95 13.57
N TRP A 236 -1.73 -3.75 13.28
CA TRP A 236 -1.25 -2.97 12.14
C TRP A 236 0.23 -2.62 12.30
N ASN A 237 0.64 -2.10 13.46
CA ASN A 237 2.04 -1.75 13.74
C ASN A 237 2.99 -2.95 13.62
N LEU A 238 2.54 -4.15 14.01
CA LEU A 238 3.32 -5.38 13.87
C LEU A 238 3.45 -5.84 12.40
N LEU A 239 2.39 -5.66 11.60
CA LEU A 239 2.29 -6.21 10.25
C LEU A 239 2.60 -5.20 9.14
N SER A 240 2.71 -3.90 9.47
CA SER A 240 2.80 -2.82 8.49
C SER A 240 4.00 -2.98 7.56
N ASP A 241 5.16 -3.32 8.10
CA ASP A 241 6.39 -3.48 7.32
C ASP A 241 6.27 -4.65 6.35
N GLY A 242 5.67 -5.75 6.79
CA GLY A 242 5.37 -6.90 5.93
C GLY A 242 4.40 -6.55 4.80
N PHE A 243 3.34 -5.77 5.07
CA PHE A 243 2.43 -5.32 4.02
C PHE A 243 3.08 -4.31 3.07
N ILE A 244 3.89 -3.38 3.58
CA ILE A 244 4.65 -2.42 2.76
C ILE A 244 5.66 -3.17 1.88
N TYR A 245 6.33 -4.18 2.43
CA TYR A 245 7.20 -5.08 1.68
C TYR A 245 6.42 -5.81 0.58
N MET A 246 5.26 -6.40 0.88
CA MET A 246 4.44 -7.05 -0.16
C MET A 246 4.04 -6.09 -1.29
N LEU A 247 3.80 -4.81 -0.97
CA LEU A 247 3.51 -3.79 -1.98
C LEU A 247 4.74 -3.44 -2.82
N SER A 248 5.94 -3.58 -2.28
CA SER A 248 7.22 -3.40 -2.99
C SER A 248 7.67 -4.62 -3.79
N GLN A 249 6.96 -5.74 -3.68
CA GLN A 249 7.25 -6.95 -4.44
C GLN A 249 6.25 -7.14 -5.60
N PRO A 250 6.72 -7.25 -6.85
CA PRO A 250 5.85 -7.52 -8.00
C PRO A 250 5.00 -8.77 -7.81
N GLY A 251 3.68 -8.63 -7.95
CA GLY A 251 2.73 -9.76 -7.91
C GLY A 251 2.39 -10.29 -6.51
N GLN A 252 2.99 -9.76 -5.44
CA GLN A 252 2.64 -10.19 -4.09
C GLN A 252 1.52 -9.35 -3.46
N ALA A 253 1.34 -8.10 -3.89
CA ALA A 253 0.30 -7.20 -3.39
C ALA A 253 -1.10 -7.85 -3.39
N GLN A 254 -1.76 -7.83 -2.23
CA GLN A 254 -3.07 -8.46 -2.03
C GLN A 254 -4.19 -7.42 -2.00
N LEU A 255 -5.23 -7.66 -2.79
CA LEU A 255 -6.48 -6.91 -2.72
C LEU A 255 -7.43 -7.56 -1.71
N LEU A 256 -7.62 -6.90 -0.58
CA LEU A 256 -8.45 -7.37 0.53
C LEU A 256 -9.70 -6.50 0.67
N SER A 257 -10.82 -7.15 0.94
CA SER A 257 -12.07 -6.47 1.30
C SER A 257 -11.96 -5.84 2.69
N THR A 258 -12.85 -4.88 3.00
CA THR A 258 -12.90 -4.26 4.33
C THR A 258 -13.12 -5.30 5.44
N GLN A 259 -13.85 -6.39 5.15
CA GLN A 259 -14.08 -7.43 6.14
C GLN A 259 -12.84 -8.32 6.35
N GLU A 260 -12.11 -8.68 5.28
CA GLU A 260 -10.84 -9.41 5.43
C GLU A 260 -9.82 -8.57 6.22
N TRP A 261 -9.75 -7.26 5.99
CA TRP A 261 -8.93 -6.36 6.82
C TRP A 261 -9.34 -6.38 8.30
N ARG A 262 -10.65 -6.40 8.61
CA ARG A 262 -11.11 -6.55 10.01
C ARG A 262 -10.66 -7.86 10.60
N ASP A 263 -10.79 -8.96 9.86
CA ASP A 263 -10.41 -10.29 10.35
C ASP A 263 -8.90 -10.36 10.64
N ILE A 264 -8.05 -9.77 9.78
CA ILE A 264 -6.60 -9.67 10.00
C ILE A 264 -6.31 -8.85 11.27
N LEU A 265 -6.87 -7.65 11.35
CA LEU A 265 -6.61 -6.71 12.45
C LEU A 265 -7.21 -7.18 13.80
N GLU A 266 -8.20 -8.07 13.78
CA GLU A 266 -8.72 -8.74 14.97
C GLU A 266 -7.93 -10.00 15.35
N GLY A 267 -7.08 -10.49 14.46
CA GLY A 267 -6.46 -11.80 14.56
C GLY A 267 -7.41 -12.97 14.47
N LEU A 268 -8.53 -12.82 13.77
CA LEU A 268 -9.43 -13.95 13.49
C LEU A 268 -8.83 -14.99 12.55
N MET A 269 -7.69 -14.70 11.90
CA MET A 269 -6.96 -15.68 11.08
C MET A 269 -6.46 -16.88 11.90
N THR A 270 -6.26 -16.72 13.21
CA THR A 270 -5.82 -17.81 14.10
C THR A 270 -6.97 -18.57 14.76
N GLN A 271 -8.17 -17.99 14.75
CA GLN A 271 -9.38 -18.60 15.28
C GLN A 271 -9.92 -19.65 14.30
N ARG A 272 -9.18 -20.76 14.20
CA ARG A 272 -9.54 -21.90 13.35
C ARG A 272 -10.80 -22.55 13.91
N GLY A 273 -11.89 -22.46 13.17
CA GLY A 273 -13.07 -23.30 13.41
C GLY A 273 -12.75 -24.79 13.21
N ALA A 274 -13.74 -25.65 13.42
CA ALA A 274 -13.58 -27.08 13.17
C ALA A 274 -13.01 -27.35 11.75
N PRO A 275 -12.09 -28.31 11.57
CA PRO A 275 -11.53 -28.64 10.27
C PRO A 275 -12.63 -28.83 9.21
N GLY A 276 -12.45 -28.20 8.04
CA GLY A 276 -13.41 -28.26 6.94
C GLY A 276 -14.59 -27.28 7.04
N SER A 277 -14.79 -26.60 8.19
CA SER A 277 -15.81 -25.56 8.34
C SER A 277 -15.56 -24.34 7.45
N ARG A 278 -16.60 -23.55 7.18
CA ARG A 278 -16.48 -22.29 6.42
C ARG A 278 -15.52 -21.30 7.11
N THR A 279 -15.55 -21.25 8.44
CA THR A 279 -14.64 -20.41 9.24
C THR A 279 -13.20 -20.88 9.09
N TYR A 280 -12.95 -22.19 9.16
CA TYR A 280 -11.62 -22.77 8.95
C TYR A 280 -11.07 -22.41 7.57
N ARG A 281 -11.84 -22.63 6.49
CA ARG A 281 -11.39 -22.32 5.11
C ARG A 281 -11.11 -20.84 4.91
N ARG A 282 -11.93 -19.96 5.52
CA ARG A 282 -11.73 -18.52 5.46
C ARG A 282 -10.46 -18.10 6.19
N SER A 283 -10.22 -18.64 7.38
CA SER A 283 -9.03 -18.29 8.17
C SER A 283 -7.75 -18.77 7.51
N THR A 284 -7.71 -20.03 7.03
CA THR A 284 -6.54 -20.57 6.29
C THR A 284 -6.31 -19.82 4.98
N GLY A 285 -7.35 -19.58 4.18
CA GLY A 285 -7.20 -18.84 2.93
C GLY A 285 -6.73 -17.39 3.13
N LEU A 286 -7.06 -16.78 4.28
CA LEU A 286 -6.57 -15.44 4.63
C LEU A 286 -5.12 -15.48 5.09
N GLU A 287 -4.77 -16.45 5.96
CA GLU A 287 -3.40 -16.72 6.42
C GLU A 287 -2.45 -16.96 5.24
N ASP A 288 -2.83 -17.80 4.28
CA ASP A 288 -2.03 -18.09 3.09
C ASP A 288 -1.72 -16.84 2.25
N ARG A 289 -2.68 -15.91 2.17
CA ARG A 289 -2.54 -14.67 1.39
C ARG A 289 -1.64 -13.63 2.07
N ILE A 290 -1.62 -13.61 3.40
CA ILE A 290 -0.79 -12.66 4.16
C ILE A 290 0.54 -13.27 4.63
N ARG A 291 0.76 -14.57 4.39
CA ARG A 291 1.99 -15.27 4.76
C ARG A 291 3.27 -14.54 4.32
N PRO A 292 3.35 -13.97 3.10
CA PRO A 292 4.53 -13.20 2.71
C PRO A 292 4.76 -11.97 3.61
N ALA A 293 3.70 -11.27 4.04
CA ALA A 293 3.81 -10.17 4.99
C ALA A 293 4.27 -10.66 6.37
N LEU A 294 3.72 -11.78 6.86
CA LEU A 294 4.14 -12.36 8.14
C LEU A 294 5.64 -12.69 8.13
N GLN A 295 6.12 -13.33 7.05
CA GLN A 295 7.53 -13.66 6.88
C GLN A 295 8.41 -12.41 6.82
N ALA A 296 7.99 -11.40 6.06
CA ALA A 296 8.72 -10.13 5.95
C ALA A 296 8.74 -9.32 7.25
N SER A 297 7.72 -9.45 8.10
CA SER A 297 7.67 -8.87 9.45
C SER A 297 8.41 -9.72 10.50
N ASN A 298 9.18 -10.74 10.11
CA ASN A 298 9.83 -11.70 11.02
C ASN A 298 8.85 -12.41 11.98
N VAL A 299 7.57 -12.50 11.60
CA VAL A 299 6.55 -13.27 12.32
C VAL A 299 6.59 -14.69 11.78
N SER A 300 7.48 -15.50 12.36
CA SER A 300 7.71 -16.90 11.96
C SER A 300 6.55 -17.83 12.32
N SER A 301 5.72 -17.45 13.29
CA SER A 301 4.52 -18.17 13.69
C SER A 301 3.42 -17.20 14.10
N ILE A 302 2.17 -17.56 13.80
CA ILE A 302 0.96 -16.89 14.32
C ILE A 302 0.59 -17.38 15.74
N GLU A 303 1.39 -18.27 16.34
CA GLU A 303 1.21 -18.70 17.73
C GLU A 303 1.30 -17.49 18.67
N GLY A 304 0.28 -17.31 19.51
CA GLY A 304 0.15 -16.12 20.37
C GLY A 304 -0.59 -14.93 19.74
N PHE A 305 -1.02 -15.04 18.47
CA PHE A 305 -1.90 -14.08 17.82
C PHE A 305 -3.38 -14.54 17.87
N PRO A 306 -4.37 -13.67 18.11
CA PRO A 306 -4.22 -12.27 18.50
C PRO A 306 -3.64 -12.16 19.91
N ILE A 307 -2.87 -11.09 20.14
CA ILE A 307 -2.34 -10.82 21.47
C ILE A 307 -3.51 -10.52 22.44
N PRO A 308 -3.54 -11.12 23.64
CA PRO A 308 -4.57 -10.87 24.64
C PRO A 308 -4.73 -9.37 24.90
N LEU A 309 -5.97 -8.92 25.11
CA LEU A 309 -6.27 -7.49 25.22
C LEU A 309 -5.49 -6.83 26.36
N GLU A 310 -5.27 -7.58 27.44
CA GLU A 310 -4.56 -7.21 28.66
C GLU A 310 -3.05 -7.03 28.44
N SER A 311 -2.51 -7.65 27.40
CA SER A 311 -1.08 -7.59 27.02
C SER A 311 -0.80 -6.54 25.95
N LEU A 312 -1.84 -5.87 25.41
CA LEU A 312 -1.66 -4.86 24.37
C LEU A 312 -1.21 -3.54 24.97
N PRO A 313 -0.22 -2.87 24.36
CA PRO A 313 0.17 -1.53 24.77
C PRO A 313 -0.99 -0.54 24.55
N GLU A 314 -1.04 0.49 25.39
CA GLU A 314 -1.87 1.64 25.13
C GLU A 314 -1.21 2.55 24.11
N PHE A 315 -1.98 3.03 23.15
CA PHE A 315 -1.53 4.02 22.19
C PHE A 315 -2.00 5.39 22.66
N SER A 316 -1.07 6.33 22.79
CA SER A 316 -1.43 7.73 22.95
C SER A 316 -2.28 8.21 21.76
N LEU A 317 -3.00 9.31 21.96
CA LEU A 317 -3.74 9.95 20.87
C LEU A 317 -2.81 10.35 19.71
N LYS A 318 -1.60 10.82 20.05
CA LYS A 318 -0.53 11.21 19.12
C LYS A 318 -0.14 10.03 18.21
N GLN A 319 0.25 8.91 18.82
CA GLN A 319 0.63 7.68 18.11
C GLN A 319 -0.52 7.11 17.28
N THR A 320 -1.74 7.16 17.81
CA THR A 320 -2.94 6.72 17.07
C THR A 320 -3.10 7.53 15.78
N ARG A 321 -2.99 8.86 15.86
CA ARG A 321 -3.09 9.74 14.70
C ARG A 321 -1.94 9.53 13.71
N GLU A 322 -0.72 9.34 14.18
CA GLU A 322 0.46 9.07 13.34
C GLU A 322 0.28 7.77 12.53
N ILE A 323 -0.13 6.68 13.18
CA ILE A 323 -0.42 5.41 12.50
C ILE A 323 -1.51 5.57 11.45
N VAL A 324 -2.62 6.23 11.80
CA VAL A 324 -3.73 6.45 10.87
C VAL A 324 -3.32 7.34 9.71
N TRP A 325 -2.49 8.36 9.96
CA TRP A 325 -1.93 9.24 8.95
C TRP A 325 -1.05 8.45 7.97
N GLN A 326 -0.12 7.62 8.44
CA GLN A 326 0.74 6.80 7.58
C GLN A 326 -0.05 5.87 6.66
N VAL A 327 -1.10 5.23 7.19
CA VAL A 327 -2.00 4.37 6.41
C VAL A 327 -2.75 5.18 5.36
N ALA A 328 -3.29 6.35 5.73
CA ALA A 328 -4.01 7.24 4.82
C ALA A 328 -3.11 7.75 3.70
N GLU A 329 -1.93 8.25 4.05
CA GLU A 329 -0.96 8.85 3.13
C GLU A 329 -0.41 7.80 2.16
N THR A 330 0.03 6.64 2.67
CA THR A 330 0.51 5.54 1.82
C THR A 330 -0.60 5.04 0.88
N SER A 331 -1.82 4.88 1.40
CA SER A 331 -2.97 4.50 0.58
C SER A 331 -3.28 5.53 -0.50
N PHE A 332 -3.20 6.82 -0.18
CA PHE A 332 -3.46 7.92 -1.10
C PHE A 332 -2.42 7.94 -2.23
N ARG A 333 -1.12 7.95 -1.91
CA ARG A 333 -0.03 7.97 -2.90
C ARG A 333 -0.11 6.79 -3.87
N PHE A 334 -0.34 5.60 -3.33
CA PHE A 334 -0.46 4.38 -4.13
C PHE A 334 -1.67 4.43 -5.07
N LYS A 335 -2.83 4.88 -4.56
CA LYS A 335 -4.05 5.03 -5.37
C LYS A 335 -3.96 6.14 -6.40
N PHE A 336 -3.23 7.20 -6.11
CA PHE A 336 -2.94 8.25 -7.08
C PHE A 336 -2.14 7.69 -8.26
N ALA A 337 -1.10 6.90 -7.98
CA ALA A 337 -0.33 6.23 -9.04
C ALA A 337 -1.18 5.26 -9.87
N SER A 338 -2.04 4.49 -9.19
CA SER A 338 -2.96 3.54 -9.86
C SER A 338 -3.97 4.27 -10.75
N LEU A 339 -4.53 5.37 -10.24
CA LEU A 339 -5.47 6.22 -10.99
C LEU A 339 -4.78 6.89 -12.19
N ASP A 340 -3.60 7.48 -12.00
CA ASP A 340 -2.84 8.10 -13.08
C ASP A 340 -2.56 7.11 -14.21
N ARG A 341 -2.07 5.91 -13.86
CA ARG A 341 -1.81 4.84 -14.84
C ARG A 341 -3.07 4.45 -15.59
N ARG A 342 -4.21 4.31 -14.90
CA ARG A 342 -5.50 3.93 -15.50
C ARG A 342 -6.07 5.03 -16.40
N ALA A 343 -6.05 6.28 -15.94
CA ALA A 343 -6.64 7.42 -16.63
C ALA A 343 -5.78 7.90 -17.81
N SER A 344 -4.45 7.89 -17.67
CA SER A 344 -3.52 8.33 -18.74
C SER A 344 -3.09 7.20 -19.67
N LYS A 345 -3.19 5.94 -19.23
CA LYS A 345 -2.60 4.76 -19.89
C LYS A 345 -1.09 4.83 -20.07
N LYS A 346 -0.40 5.69 -19.30
CA LYS A 346 1.06 5.86 -19.31
C LYS A 346 1.65 5.23 -18.05
N ASN A 347 2.87 4.70 -18.16
CA ASN A 347 3.67 4.29 -17.01
C ASN A 347 4.71 5.38 -16.70
N ARG A 348 4.37 6.28 -15.77
CA ARG A 348 5.17 7.47 -15.43
C ARG A 348 5.31 7.65 -13.92
N LEU A 349 5.70 6.55 -13.27
CA LEU A 349 5.75 6.47 -11.82
C LEU A 349 6.64 7.56 -11.18
N ASP A 350 7.74 7.94 -11.82
CA ASP A 350 8.63 8.96 -11.28
C ASP A 350 8.02 10.38 -11.31
N ASP A 351 7.20 10.70 -12.32
CA ASP A 351 6.43 11.94 -12.36
C ASP A 351 5.37 11.94 -11.24
N VAL A 352 4.74 10.79 -10.99
CA VAL A 352 3.79 10.61 -9.87
C VAL A 352 4.49 10.79 -8.52
N LYS A 353 5.65 10.18 -8.30
CA LYS A 353 6.47 10.43 -7.09
C LYS A 353 6.79 11.92 -6.94
N GLY A 354 6.96 12.62 -8.06
CA GLY A 354 7.13 14.06 -8.11
C GLY A 354 6.01 14.86 -7.43
N CYS A 355 4.81 14.31 -7.29
CA CYS A 355 3.64 14.95 -6.70
C CYS A 355 3.59 14.86 -5.16
N PHE A 356 4.57 14.20 -4.54
CA PHE A 356 4.59 13.99 -3.10
C PHE A 356 5.93 14.39 -2.47
N ALA A 357 5.88 14.84 -1.21
CA ALA A 357 7.07 15.10 -0.43
C ALA A 357 7.89 13.81 -0.24
N GLY A 358 9.21 13.94 -0.33
CA GLY A 358 10.15 12.81 -0.26
C GLY A 358 10.22 11.93 -1.51
N HIS A 359 9.38 12.16 -2.53
CA HIS A 359 9.40 11.38 -3.77
C HIS A 359 9.22 9.86 -3.59
N MET A 360 8.50 9.45 -2.54
CA MET A 360 8.23 8.05 -2.19
C MET A 360 6.73 7.75 -2.25
N LEU A 361 6.37 6.54 -2.69
CA LEU A 361 4.97 6.07 -2.67
C LEU A 361 4.65 5.19 -1.45
N LEU A 362 5.66 4.49 -0.93
CA LEU A 362 5.56 3.56 0.20
C LEU A 362 6.56 3.97 1.28
N GLY A 363 6.31 3.53 2.53
CA GLY A 363 7.19 3.82 3.66
C GLY A 363 7.34 5.32 3.91
N VAL A 364 6.21 6.05 3.90
CA VAL A 364 6.22 7.51 3.99
C VAL A 364 6.69 7.95 5.39
N PRO A 365 7.80 8.70 5.50
CA PRO A 365 8.32 9.14 6.80
C PRO A 365 7.37 10.14 7.48
N LEU A 366 7.22 10.04 8.81
CA LEU A 366 6.34 10.91 9.59
C LEU A 366 6.77 12.38 9.53
N GLU A 367 8.05 12.65 9.31
CA GLU A 367 8.63 14.00 9.16
C GLU A 367 8.07 14.73 7.94
N THR A 368 7.47 13.99 7.00
CA THR A 368 6.80 14.56 5.81
C THR A 368 5.33 14.90 6.04
N SER A 369 4.79 14.66 7.25
CA SER A 369 3.36 14.86 7.58
C SER A 369 2.84 16.29 7.52
N LYS A 370 3.75 17.26 7.54
CA LYS A 370 3.47 18.69 7.35
C LYS A 370 4.05 19.24 6.05
N GLN A 371 4.43 18.37 5.11
CA GLN A 371 4.98 18.74 3.82
C GLN A 371 4.01 18.31 2.70
N GLY A 372 4.35 18.63 1.45
CA GLY A 372 3.57 18.12 0.33
C GLY A 372 2.18 18.76 0.29
N TRP A 373 1.16 17.92 0.18
CA TRP A 373 -0.24 18.30 0.28
C TRP A 373 -0.67 18.75 1.68
N ALA A 374 0.06 18.33 2.71
CA ALA A 374 -0.26 18.64 4.11
C ALA A 374 0.46 19.89 4.65
N ALA A 375 1.27 20.57 3.84
CA ALA A 375 1.90 21.83 4.23
C ALA A 375 0.84 22.93 4.47
N THR A 376 1.04 23.79 5.46
CA THR A 376 0.09 24.85 5.82
C THR A 376 0.17 26.04 4.87
N ALA A 377 1.38 26.37 4.40
CA ALA A 377 1.65 27.44 3.45
C ALA A 377 1.35 27.00 2.01
N MET A 378 0.65 27.85 1.25
CA MET A 378 0.31 27.54 -0.14
C MET A 378 1.55 27.50 -1.04
N GLU A 379 2.57 28.29 -0.71
CA GLU A 379 3.84 28.38 -1.40
C GLU A 379 4.56 27.02 -1.39
N GLU A 380 4.45 26.27 -0.28
CA GLU A 380 5.04 24.95 -0.15
C GLU A 380 4.22 23.85 -0.84
N ARG A 381 2.88 23.97 -0.79
CA ARG A 381 1.94 23.05 -1.46
C ARG A 381 1.94 23.22 -2.98
N GLY A 382 2.08 24.45 -3.46
CA GLY A 382 1.83 24.85 -4.85
C GLY A 382 2.62 24.04 -5.88
N ARG A 383 3.88 23.70 -5.57
CA ARG A 383 4.70 22.83 -6.44
C ARG A 383 4.09 21.44 -6.64
N TYR A 384 3.45 20.87 -5.62
CA TYR A 384 2.82 19.54 -5.68
C TYR A 384 1.46 19.61 -6.37
N VAL A 385 0.72 20.69 -6.15
CA VAL A 385 -0.52 21.01 -6.88
C VAL A 385 -0.24 21.11 -8.38
N MET A 386 0.77 21.89 -8.77
CA MET A 386 1.18 22.07 -10.17
C MET A 386 1.64 20.77 -10.83
N ARG A 387 2.45 19.96 -10.15
CA ARG A 387 2.88 18.66 -10.67
C ARG A 387 1.70 17.71 -10.88
N SER A 388 0.77 17.69 -9.93
CA SER A 388 -0.45 16.87 -10.04
C SER A 388 -1.36 17.34 -11.17
N ALA A 389 -1.53 18.66 -11.34
CA ALA A 389 -2.28 19.24 -12.45
C ALA A 389 -1.66 18.87 -13.80
N ASN A 390 -0.34 18.91 -13.94
CA ASN A 390 0.35 18.51 -15.17
C ASN A 390 0.10 17.03 -15.52
N LEU A 391 0.10 16.12 -14.53
CA LEU A 391 -0.27 14.73 -14.76
C LEU A 391 -1.71 14.60 -15.25
N MET A 392 -2.62 15.33 -14.61
CA MET A 392 -4.06 15.28 -14.88
C MET A 392 -4.44 15.78 -16.28
N LEU A 393 -3.56 16.50 -16.98
CA LEU A 393 -3.76 16.89 -18.39
C LEU A 393 -3.99 15.70 -19.33
N ASP A 394 -3.30 14.59 -19.07
CA ASP A 394 -3.38 13.38 -19.89
C ASP A 394 -4.51 12.44 -19.47
N TRP A 395 -5.24 12.77 -18.39
CA TRP A 395 -6.26 11.88 -17.85
C TRP A 395 -7.49 11.85 -18.75
N THR A 396 -7.83 10.67 -19.23
CA THR A 396 -9.04 10.42 -19.99
C THR A 396 -10.10 9.82 -19.07
N THR A 397 -10.94 10.69 -18.48
CA THR A 397 -12.04 10.30 -17.57
C THR A 397 -13.40 10.63 -18.19
N LYS A 398 -14.52 10.29 -17.52
CA LYS A 398 -15.86 10.65 -18.03
C LYS A 398 -16.13 12.14 -17.82
N SER A 399 -15.68 12.68 -16.70
CA SER A 399 -15.75 14.11 -16.43
C SER A 399 -14.67 14.86 -17.23
N PRO A 400 -15.00 16.00 -17.85
CA PRO A 400 -13.99 16.78 -18.57
C PRO A 400 -12.95 17.36 -17.61
N CYS A 401 -11.69 17.43 -18.05
CA CYS A 401 -10.63 18.09 -17.30
C CYS A 401 -10.98 19.58 -17.10
N PRO A 402 -10.94 20.12 -15.86
CA PRO A 402 -11.22 21.52 -15.59
C PRO A 402 -10.33 22.49 -16.39
N ASN A 403 -10.91 23.56 -16.92
CA ASN A 403 -10.19 24.56 -17.74
C ASN A 403 -8.93 25.14 -17.06
N ILE A 404 -8.96 25.31 -15.73
CA ILE A 404 -7.80 25.81 -14.97
C ILE A 404 -6.63 24.81 -14.94
N ILE A 405 -6.92 23.50 -14.97
CA ILE A 405 -5.91 22.45 -15.11
C ILE A 405 -5.39 22.43 -16.55
N CYS A 406 -6.27 22.52 -17.56
CA CYS A 406 -5.88 22.54 -18.97
C CYS A 406 -4.88 23.66 -19.32
N ARG A 407 -4.92 24.78 -18.60
CA ARG A 407 -4.06 25.96 -18.82
C ARG A 407 -2.81 25.98 -17.96
N VAL A 408 -2.50 24.88 -17.26
CA VAL A 408 -1.39 24.87 -16.29
C VAL A 408 -0.03 25.08 -16.95
N ALA A 409 0.16 24.55 -18.17
CA ALA A 409 1.40 24.67 -18.93
C ALA A 409 1.60 26.07 -19.55
N ASP A 410 0.51 26.77 -19.86
CA ASP A 410 0.54 28.09 -20.53
C ASP A 410 0.86 29.23 -19.55
N ARG A 411 0.73 28.96 -18.25
CA ARG A 411 0.78 29.99 -17.20
C ARG A 411 2.11 29.99 -16.46
N GLN A 412 2.89 31.04 -16.67
CA GLN A 412 4.19 31.23 -15.99
C GLN A 412 4.05 31.77 -14.57
N ASN A 413 3.08 32.66 -14.32
CA ASN A 413 2.91 33.32 -13.02
C ASN A 413 1.57 32.95 -12.38
N TRP A 414 1.62 32.42 -11.16
CA TRP A 414 0.46 32.07 -10.37
C TRP A 414 0.32 33.01 -9.18
N SER A 415 -0.82 33.69 -9.11
CA SER A 415 -1.19 34.42 -7.89
C SER A 415 -1.67 33.43 -6.82
N LEU A 416 -1.65 33.85 -5.56
CA LEU A 416 -2.14 33.03 -4.45
C LEU A 416 -3.61 32.57 -4.64
N PRO A 417 -4.57 33.45 -5.00
CA PRO A 417 -5.94 33.04 -5.32
C PRO A 417 -6.03 32.04 -6.47
N ASP A 418 -5.22 32.20 -7.51
CA ASP A 418 -5.21 31.27 -8.64
C ASP A 418 -4.68 29.88 -8.25
N MET A 419 -3.66 29.83 -7.38
CA MET A 419 -3.14 28.57 -6.86
C MET A 419 -4.16 27.86 -5.96
N GLN A 420 -4.91 28.61 -5.15
CA GLN A 420 -6.04 28.06 -4.36
C GLN A 420 -7.15 27.50 -5.27
N ALA A 421 -7.48 28.20 -6.35
CA ALA A 421 -8.45 27.73 -7.33
C ALA A 421 -7.96 26.48 -8.06
N LEU A 422 -6.66 26.40 -8.40
CA LEU A 422 -6.05 25.22 -8.99
C LEU A 422 -6.05 24.04 -8.03
N GLU A 423 -5.67 24.24 -6.75
CA GLU A 423 -5.74 23.21 -5.70
C GLU A 423 -7.15 22.62 -5.62
N THR A 424 -8.15 23.48 -5.52
CA THR A 424 -9.57 23.07 -5.48
C THR A 424 -9.95 22.26 -6.71
N ALA A 425 -9.55 22.70 -7.92
CA ALA A 425 -9.84 21.98 -9.15
C ALA A 425 -9.14 20.61 -9.22
N VAL A 426 -7.89 20.52 -8.78
CA VAL A 426 -7.11 19.27 -8.72
C VAL A 426 -7.75 18.28 -7.75
N CYS A 427 -8.12 18.71 -6.54
CA CYS A 427 -8.77 17.86 -5.56
C CYS A 427 -10.13 17.34 -6.07
N ARG A 428 -10.96 18.21 -6.66
CA ARG A 428 -12.26 17.83 -7.24
C ARG A 428 -12.12 16.88 -8.41
N TYR A 429 -11.20 17.17 -9.33
CA TYR A 429 -10.99 16.31 -10.49
C TYR A 429 -10.43 14.94 -10.08
N TYR A 430 -9.50 14.88 -9.12
CA TYR A 430 -9.02 13.61 -8.55
C TYR A 430 -10.15 12.77 -7.95
N THR A 431 -10.93 13.35 -7.04
CA THR A 431 -11.95 12.60 -6.29
C THR A 431 -13.06 12.10 -7.21
N GLN A 432 -13.47 12.91 -8.19
CA GLN A 432 -14.41 12.50 -9.23
C GLN A 432 -13.84 11.41 -10.13
N ALA A 433 -12.61 11.58 -10.65
CA ALA A 433 -11.93 10.59 -11.48
C ALA A 433 -11.72 9.25 -10.74
N PHE A 434 -11.44 9.32 -9.43
CA PHE A 434 -11.30 8.14 -8.59
C PHE A 434 -12.65 7.40 -8.44
N TRP A 435 -13.74 8.11 -8.20
CA TRP A 435 -15.08 7.51 -8.18
C TRP A 435 -15.44 6.86 -9.52
N GLU A 436 -15.20 7.56 -10.62
CA GLU A 436 -15.43 7.04 -11.96
C GLU A 436 -14.58 5.80 -12.25
N SER A 437 -13.36 5.74 -11.73
CA SER A 437 -12.44 4.63 -12.01
C SER A 437 -12.60 3.43 -11.07
N PHE A 438 -12.97 3.64 -9.80
CA PHE A 438 -12.97 2.59 -8.78
C PHE A 438 -14.33 2.35 -8.11
N GLY A 439 -15.33 3.21 -8.36
CA GLY A 439 -16.69 3.07 -7.83
C GLY A 439 -16.79 3.13 -6.30
N ARG A 440 -15.88 3.88 -5.66
CA ARG A 440 -15.88 4.11 -4.21
C ARG A 440 -15.23 5.45 -3.86
N ALA A 441 -15.49 5.94 -2.65
CA ALA A 441 -14.82 7.11 -2.10
C ALA A 441 -13.30 6.92 -2.05
N ALA A 442 -12.56 7.97 -2.42
CA ALA A 442 -11.11 8.01 -2.33
C ALA A 442 -10.64 8.06 -0.88
N VAL A 443 -9.45 7.51 -0.62
CA VAL A 443 -8.70 7.90 0.58
C VAL A 443 -7.96 9.19 0.22
N VAL A 444 -8.14 10.22 1.01
CA VAL A 444 -7.57 11.55 0.81
C VAL A 444 -6.47 11.81 1.85
N PRO A 445 -5.48 12.67 1.53
CA PRO A 445 -4.41 13.01 2.47
C PRO A 445 -4.97 13.72 3.70
N LEU A 446 -4.26 13.55 4.82
CA LEU A 446 -4.61 14.12 6.12
C LEU A 446 -3.45 14.97 6.64
N HIS A 447 -3.73 15.77 7.67
CA HIS A 447 -2.73 16.59 8.36
C HIS A 447 -2.54 16.12 9.80
N LEU A 448 -1.30 16.16 10.32
CA LEU A 448 -1.02 15.98 11.75
C LEU A 448 -0.86 17.36 12.40
N ASP A 449 -1.69 17.66 13.40
CA ASP A 449 -1.66 18.96 14.07
C ASP A 449 -0.45 19.13 14.99
N HIS A 450 0.09 18.02 15.51
CA HIS A 450 1.21 18.01 16.44
C HIS A 450 2.55 17.87 15.71
N ASP A 451 3.63 18.30 16.35
CA ASP A 451 4.98 18.04 15.85
C ASP A 451 5.38 16.59 16.11
N VAL A 452 5.90 15.94 15.07
CA VAL A 452 6.47 14.61 15.16
C VAL A 452 7.77 14.74 15.95
N GLU A 453 7.82 14.10 17.11
CA GLU A 453 9.06 14.02 17.87
C GLU A 453 10.00 13.13 17.09
N LYS A 454 11.23 13.60 16.82
CA LYS A 454 12.27 12.71 16.34
C LYS A 454 12.52 11.75 17.48
N ASP A 455 12.21 10.48 17.25
CA ASP A 455 12.56 9.44 18.20
C ASP A 455 14.09 9.32 18.15
N ASP A 456 14.79 10.03 19.04
CA ASP A 456 16.27 10.08 19.10
C ASP A 456 16.87 8.74 19.58
N GLY A 457 16.06 7.69 19.70
CA GLY A 457 16.50 6.33 19.91
C GLY A 457 15.49 5.54 20.71
N GLN A 458 14.62 4.80 20.02
CA GLN A 458 14.05 3.53 20.49
C GLN A 458 13.58 2.74 19.27
N LEU A 459 14.43 1.82 18.80
CA LEU A 459 14.09 0.43 18.47
C LEU A 459 15.39 -0.35 18.24
#